data_AF-A0A2S9IPA0-F1
#
_entry.id   AF-A0A2S9IPA0-F1
#
_cell.length_a   1.000
_cell.length_b   1.000
_cell.length_c   1.000
_cell.angle_alpha   90.00
_cell.angle_beta   90.00
_cell.angle_gamma   90.00
#
_symmetry.space_group_name_H-M   'P 1'
#
loop_
_entity.id
_entity.type
_entity.pdbx_description
1 polymer ?
#
loop_
_entity_poly.entity_id
_entity_poly.type
_entity_poly.pdbx_seq_one_letter_code
_entity_poly.pdbx_strand_id
1 'polypeptide(L)' 'MASTSRTTTWLLDENEAQHALELWGTRKFDTHDIARFLRVPEHAVCRLIQATRDIMREQKEAGK' A
#
# COMPACT_ATOMS: atom_id res chain seq x y z
N MET A 1 -9.62 27.12 -11.82
CA MET A 1 -9.50 25.77 -12.43
C MET A 1 -9.38 24.76 -11.30
N ALA A 2 -10.49 24.15 -10.87
CA ALA A 2 -10.44 23.07 -9.89
C ALA A 2 -10.02 21.79 -10.62
N SER A 3 -8.76 21.37 -10.43
CA SER A 3 -8.28 20.09 -10.94
C SER A 3 -8.92 18.99 -10.09
N THR A 4 -10.08 18.49 -10.50
CA THR A 4 -10.69 17.30 -9.91
C THR A 4 -9.89 16.09 -10.35
N SER A 5 -8.78 15.85 -9.66
CA SER A 5 -8.06 14.57 -9.72
C SER A 5 -9.05 13.47 -9.35
N ARG A 6 -9.60 12.79 -10.36
CA ARG A 6 -10.35 11.56 -10.19
C ARG A 6 -9.37 10.52 -9.67
N THR A 7 -9.19 10.49 -8.36
CA THR A 7 -8.48 9.41 -7.69
C THR A 7 -9.37 8.19 -7.81
N THR A 8 -9.17 7.38 -8.86
CA THR A 8 -9.74 6.05 -8.92
C THR A 8 -9.23 5.34 -7.66
N THR A 9 -10.12 5.13 -6.69
CA THR A 9 -9.76 4.42 -5.47
C THR A 9 -9.68 2.94 -5.83
N TRP A 10 -8.47 2.51 -6.16
CA TRP A 10 -8.19 1.09 -6.29
C TRP A 10 -8.13 0.52 -4.88
N LEU A 11 -9.17 -0.24 -4.53
CA LEU A 11 -9.17 -1.06 -3.33
C LEU A 11 -8.46 -2.36 -3.67
N LEU A 12 -7.42 -2.67 -2.90
CA LEU A 12 -6.77 -3.97 -2.92
C LEU A 12 -7.64 -4.96 -2.14
N ASP A 13 -7.81 -6.16 -2.68
CA ASP A 13 -8.41 -7.26 -1.94
C ASP A 13 -7.53 -7.64 -0.73
N GLU A 14 -8.12 -8.27 0.29
CA GLU A 14 -7.38 -8.66 1.51
C GLU A 14 -6.18 -9.56 1.18
N ASN A 15 -6.36 -10.50 0.25
CA ASN A 15 -5.28 -11.37 -0.22
C ASN A 15 -4.18 -10.59 -0.96
N GLU A 16 -4.55 -9.64 -1.82
CA GLU A 16 -3.59 -8.81 -2.57
C GLU A 16 -2.81 -7.91 -1.62
N ALA A 17 -3.49 -7.33 -0.63
CA ALA A 17 -2.90 -6.50 0.39
C ALA A 17 -1.92 -7.31 1.26
N GLN A 18 -2.30 -8.50 1.68
CA GLN A 18 -1.42 -9.37 2.45
C GLN A 18 -0.16 -9.73 1.66
N HIS A 19 -0.30 -10.18 0.41
CA HIS A 19 0.84 -10.52 -0.43
C HIS A 19 1.73 -9.31 -0.75
N ALA A 20 1.14 -8.13 -0.96
CA ALA A 20 1.90 -6.89 -1.14
C ALA A 20 2.75 -6.57 0.09
N LEU A 21 2.21 -6.76 1.30
CA LEU A 21 2.94 -6.54 2.55
C LEU A 21 4.01 -7.60 2.80
N GLU A 22 3.74 -8.87 2.49
CA GLU A 22 4.74 -9.94 2.57
C GLU A 22 5.93 -9.64 1.65
N LEU A 23 5.66 -9.29 0.38
CA LEU A 23 6.69 -8.93 -0.59
C LEU A 23 7.46 -7.68 -0.16
N TRP A 24 6.76 -6.63 0.28
CA TRP A 24 7.39 -5.41 0.79
C TRP A 24 8.29 -5.67 2.01
N GLY A 25 7.86 -6.56 2.90
CA GLY A 25 8.62 -6.98 4.08
C GLY A 25 9.97 -7.64 3.74
N THR A 26 10.07 -8.31 2.57
CA THR A 26 11.35 -8.91 2.12
C THR A 26 12.43 -7.88 1.77
N ARG A 27 12.04 -6.61 1.53
CA ARG A 27 12.93 -5.54 1.03
C ARG A 27 13.68 -5.85 -0.27
N LYS A 28 13.23 -6.86 -1.01
CA LYS A 28 13.80 -7.26 -2.31
C LYS A 28 13.03 -6.72 -3.51
N PHE A 29 11.79 -6.28 -3.29
CA PHE A 29 10.88 -5.82 -4.32
C PHE A 29 10.44 -4.38 -4.04
N ASP A 30 10.51 -3.54 -5.07
CA ASP A 30 9.99 -2.17 -5.01
C ASP A 30 8.48 -2.14 -5.28
N THR A 31 7.83 -1.00 -5.01
CA THR A 31 6.38 -0.82 -5.21
C THR A 31 5.93 -1.12 -6.64
N HIS A 32 6.78 -0.82 -7.61
CA HIS A 32 6.55 -1.12 -9.02
C HIS A 32 6.54 -2.63 -9.31
N ASP A 33 7.50 -3.37 -8.76
CA ASP A 33 7.58 -4.82 -8.94
C ASP A 33 6.37 -5.51 -8.30
N ILE A 34 6.02 -5.11 -7.08
CA ILE A 34 4.87 -5.64 -6.34
C ILE A 34 3.57 -5.38 -7.13
N ALA A 35 3.40 -4.17 -7.66
CA ALA A 35 2.27 -3.82 -8.50
C ALA A 35 2.19 -4.70 -9.75
N ARG A 36 3.34 -4.97 -10.38
CA ARG A 36 3.43 -5.84 -11.55
C ARG A 36 3.11 -7.30 -11.23
N PHE A 37 3.59 -7.83 -10.10
CA PHE A 37 3.33 -9.20 -9.66
C PHE A 37 1.85 -9.42 -9.35
N LEU A 38 1.23 -8.48 -8.65
CA LEU A 38 -0.18 -8.56 -8.25
C LEU A 38 -1.14 -8.08 -9.35
N ARG A 39 -0.63 -7.51 -10.45
CA ARG A 39 -1.41 -6.90 -11.54
C ARG A 39 -2.35 -5.79 -11.07
N VAL A 40 -1.94 -5.09 -10.02
CA VAL A 40 -2.64 -3.96 -9.40
C VAL A 40 -1.88 -2.67 -9.72
N PRO A 41 -2.53 -1.50 -9.66
CA PRO A 41 -1.80 -0.26 -9.88
C PRO A 41 -0.86 0.08 -8.73
N GLU A 42 0.30 0.62 -9.08
CA GLU A 42 1.35 1.01 -8.12
C GLU A 42 0.86 2.00 -7.07
N HIS A 43 -0.01 2.94 -7.43
CA HIS A 43 -0.54 3.90 -6.46
C HIS A 43 -1.40 3.24 -5.37
N ALA A 44 -2.03 2.09 -5.64
CA ALA A 44 -2.74 1.31 -4.63
C ALA A 44 -1.75 0.69 -3.63
N VAL A 45 -0.66 0.10 -4.14
CA VAL A 45 0.42 -0.47 -3.33
C VAL A 45 1.07 0.59 -2.44
N CYS A 46 1.38 1.76 -3.00
CA CYS A 46 1.92 2.89 -2.24
C CYS A 46 0.98 3.34 -1.10
N ARG A 47 -0.33 3.40 -1.36
CA ARG A 47 -1.33 3.76 -0.35
C ARG A 47 -1.44 2.70 0.73
N LEU A 48 -1.42 1.42 0.38
CA LEU A 48 -1.43 0.32 1.32
C LEU A 48 -0.22 0.41 2.26
N ILE A 49 0.99 0.54 1.71
CA ILE A 49 2.22 0.64 2.50
C ILE A 49 2.17 1.86 3.42
N GLN A 50 1.66 3.00 2.95
CA GLN A 50 1.48 4.19 3.77
C GLN A 50 0.49 3.94 4.92
N ALA A 51 -0.66 3.34 4.64
CA ALA A 51 -1.65 2.99 5.66
C ALA A 51 -1.07 2.03 6.71
N THR A 52 -0.33 1.01 6.29
CA THR A 52 0.34 0.09 7.20
C THR A 52 1.38 0.80 8.07
N ARG A 53 2.16 1.73 7.52
CA ARG A 53 3.13 2.53 8.28
C ARG A 53 2.44 3.46 9.29
N ASP A 54 1.28 4.01 8.93
CA ASP A 54 0.48 4.85 9.81
C ASP A 54 -0.04 4.05 11.00
N ILE A 55 -0.65 2.89 10.76
CA ILE A 55 -1.10 1.96 11.81
C ILE A 55 0.07 1.55 12.72
N MET A 56 1.23 1.22 12.16
CA MET A 56 2.42 0.87 12.96
C MET A 56 2.90 2.03 13.83
N ARG A 57 2.74 3.27 13.37
CA ARG A 57 3.05 4.48 14.15
C ARG A 57 2.04 4.66 15.28
N GLU A 58 0.75 4.58 14.98
CA GLU A 58 -0.32 4.70 15.97
C GLU A 58 -0.19 3.64 17.08
N GLN A 59 0.09 2.38 16.72
CA GLN A 59 0.32 1.30 17.68
C GLN A 59 1.52 1.55 18.58
N LYS A 60 2.57 2.20 18.05
CA LYS A 60 3.75 2.57 18.83
C LYS A 60 3.45 3.69 19.83
N GLU A 61 2.55 4.62 19.47
CA GLU A 61 2.13 5.73 20.32
C GLU A 61 1.11 5.31 21.38
N ALA A 62 0.22 4.36 21.07
CA ALA A 62 -0.77 3.82 21.99
C ALA A 62 -0.18 2.91 23.08
N GLY A 63 1.04 2.42 22.90
CA GLY A 63 1.75 1.58 23.87
C GLY A 63 2.58 2.34 24.92
N LYS A 64 2.39 3.66 25.07
CA LYS A 64 3.11 4.50 26.02
C LYS A 64 2.20 5.00 27.13
#